data_AF-A0A9P2LKZ3-F1
#
_entry.id   AF-A0A9P2LKZ3-F1
#
_cell.length_a   1.000
_cell.length_b   1.000
_cell.length_c   1.000
_cell.angle_alpha   90.00
_cell.angle_beta   90.00
_cell.angle_gamma   90.00
#
_symmetry.space_group_name_H-M   'P 1'
#
loop_
_entity.id
_entity.type
_entity.pdbx_description
1 polymer ?
#
loop_
_entity_poly.entity_id
_entity_poly.type
_entity_poly.pdbx_seq_one_letter_code
_entity_poly.pdbx_strand_id
1 'polypeptide(L)' 'MILSSQEKEQMKNYVINSLIEKYNYAKDKASDIVNNSSLIEELEKDPTKILYFDSEFWASRLSARSKIKC' A
#
# COMPACT_ATOMS: atom_id res chain seq x y z
N MET A 1 -6.17 6.25 15.31
CA MET A 1 -5.55 7.51 14.86
C MET A 1 -6.07 7.76 13.47
N ILE A 2 -6.56 8.97 13.16
CA ILE A 2 -7.09 9.28 11.84
C ILE A 2 -5.97 9.99 11.07
N LEU A 3 -5.62 9.47 9.90
CA LEU A 3 -4.61 10.08 9.04
C LEU A 3 -5.24 11.25 8.28
N SER A 4 -4.49 12.35 8.12
CA SER A 4 -4.88 13.42 7.20
C SER A 4 -4.89 12.91 5.75
N SER A 5 -5.62 13.60 4.87
CA SER A 5 -5.66 13.24 3.44
C SER A 5 -4.27 13.20 2.81
N GLN A 6 -3.37 14.10 3.25
CA GLN A 6 -2.00 14.16 2.76
C GLN A 6 -1.17 12.96 3.23
N GLU A 7 -1.28 12.55 4.50
CA GLU A 7 -0.59 11.36 5.01
C GLU A 7 -1.09 10.09 4.32
N LYS A 8 -2.40 9.98 4.07
CA LYS A 8 -2.98 8.87 3.32
C LYS A 8 -2.38 8.76 1.93
N GLU A 9 -2.25 9.88 1.23
CA GLU A 9 -1.67 9.92 -0.11
C GLU A 9 -0.18 9.57 -0.09
N GLN A 10 0.58 10.09 0.88
CA GLN A 10 2.00 9.76 1.04
C GLN A 10 2.21 8.27 1.30
N MET A 11 1.45 7.67 2.21
CA MET A 11 1.52 6.24 2.51
C MET A 11 1.21 5.39 1.28
N LYS A 12 0.18 5.75 0.51
CA LYS A 12 -0.12 5.08 -0.76
C LYS A 12 1.05 5.18 -1.73
N ASN A 13 1.62 6.37 -1.90
CA ASN A 13 2.72 6.60 -2.83
C ASN A 13 3.97 5.78 -2.45
N TYR A 14 4.27 5.63 -1.15
CA TYR A 14 5.37 4.77 -0.72
C TYR A 14 5.17 3.31 -1.15
N VAL A 15 3.96 2.76 -0.96
CA VAL A 15 3.65 1.38 -1.39
C VAL A 15 3.66 1.25 -2.91
N ILE A 16 3.11 2.24 -3.63
CA ILE A 16 3.12 2.27 -5.11
C ILE A 16 4.56 2.24 -5.63
N ASN A 17 5.44 3.08 -5.08
CA ASN A 17 6.85 3.10 -5.48
C ASN A 17 7.53 1.76 -5.20
N SER A 18 7.31 1.16 -4.02
CA SER A 18 7.84 -0.18 -3.71
C SER A 18 7.31 -1.26 -4.67
N LEU A 19 6.05 -1.19 -5.12
CA LEU A 19 5.50 -2.09 -6.14
C LEU A 19 6.16 -1.91 -7.51
N ILE A 20 6.44 -0.67 -7.91
CA ILE A 20 7.13 -0.36 -9.17
C ILE A 20 8.57 -0.86 -9.11
N GLU A 21 9.33 -0.45 -8.10
CA GLU A 21 10.76 -0.70 -7.99
C GLU A 21 11.09 -2.18 -7.73
N LYS A 22 10.36 -2.84 -6.82
CA LYS A 22 10.70 -4.21 -6.40
C LYS A 22 9.95 -5.29 -7.14
N TYR A 23 8.76 -4.99 -7.64
CA TYR A 23 7.90 -5.97 -8.29
C TYR A 23 7.62 -5.66 -9.76
N ASN A 24 8.24 -4.60 -10.30
CA ASN A 24 8.17 -4.20 -11.70
C ASN A 24 6.72 -4.03 -12.22
N TYR A 25 5.82 -3.56 -11.35
CA TYR A 25 4.46 -3.20 -11.77
C TYR A 25 4.49 -1.88 -12.57
N ALA A 26 3.67 -1.79 -13.61
CA ALA A 26 3.37 -0.51 -14.24
C ALA A 26 2.71 0.44 -13.23
N LYS A 27 3.00 1.73 -13.33
CA LYS A 27 2.49 2.76 -12.40
C LYS A 27 0.97 2.70 -12.24
N ASP A 28 0.24 2.54 -13.35
CA ASP A 28 -1.23 2.47 -13.34
C ASP A 28 -1.71 1.24 -12.57
N LYS A 29 -1.11 0.07 -12.84
CA LYS A 29 -1.43 -1.18 -12.15
C LYS A 29 -1.07 -1.15 -10.66
N ALA A 30 0.08 -0.57 -10.31
CA ALA A 30 0.48 -0.39 -8.92
C ALA A 30 -0.48 0.54 -8.16
N SER A 31 -0.89 1.63 -8.80
CA SER A 31 -1.88 2.58 -8.26
C SER A 31 -3.23 1.91 -8.06
N ASP A 32 -3.70 1.12 -9.03
CA ASP A 32 -4.95 0.36 -8.92
C ASP A 32 -4.90 -0.67 -7.78
N ILE A 33 -3.79 -1.39 -7.62
CA ILE A 33 -3.62 -2.36 -6.53
C ILE A 33 -3.73 -1.67 -5.18
N VAL A 34 -3.06 -0.52 -5.01
CA VAL A 34 -3.06 0.22 -3.74
C VAL A 34 -4.41 0.91 -3.49
N ASN A 35 -5.03 1.51 -4.50
CA ASN A 35 -6.32 2.19 -4.36
C ASN A 35 -7.49 1.23 -4.13
N ASN A 36 -7.43 0.02 -4.68
CA ASN A 36 -8.41 -1.04 -4.42
C ASN A 36 -8.06 -1.88 -3.18
N SER A 37 -7.05 -1.48 -2.40
CA SER A 37 -6.68 -2.17 -1.16
C SER A 37 -7.27 -1.49 0.07
N SER A 38 -7.49 -2.29 1.11
CA SER A 38 -7.81 -1.80 2.45
C SER A 38 -6.59 -1.24 3.21
N LEU A 39 -5.52 -0.80 2.53
CA LEU A 39 -4.30 -0.30 3.17
C LEU A 39 -4.60 0.79 4.21
N ILE A 40 -5.29 1.86 3.78
CA ILE A 40 -5.59 2.99 4.66
C ILE A 40 -6.52 2.58 5.80
N GLU A 41 -7.55 1.78 5.49
CA GLU A 41 -8.49 1.28 6.50
C GLU A 41 -7.78 0.42 7.56
N GLU A 42 -6.81 -0.40 7.17
CA GLU A 42 -6.01 -1.20 8.10
C GLU A 42 -5.06 -0.35 8.94
N LEU A 43 -4.52 0.73 8.38
CA LEU A 43 -3.64 1.67 9.09
C LEU A 43 -4.42 2.52 10.10
N GLU A 44 -5.61 2.99 9.75
CA GLU A 44 -6.43 3.81 10.67
C GLU A 44 -7.02 2.98 11.82
N LYS A 45 -7.33 1.70 11.56
CA LYS A 45 -7.81 0.75 12.59
C LYS A 45 -6.75 0.40 13.61
N ASP A 46 -5.48 0.38 13.23
CA ASP A 46 -4.37 -0.04 14.08
C ASP A 46 -3.24 1.00 14.04
N PRO A 47 -3.21 1.94 15.01
CA PRO A 47 -2.19 2.98 15.08
C PRO A 47 -0.76 2.44 15.14
N THR A 48 -0.58 1.22 15.66
CA THR A 48 0.71 0.54 15.72
C THR A 48 1.26 0.25 14.32
N LYS A 49 0.38 -0.02 13.33
CA LYS A 49 0.79 -0.21 11.94
C LYS A 49 1.19 1.08 11.24
N ILE A 50 0.72 2.24 11.71
CA ILE A 50 1.20 3.56 11.26
C ILE A 50 2.62 3.77 11.76
N LEU A 51 2.88 3.46 13.04
CA LEU A 51 4.20 3.63 13.65
C LEU A 51 5.26 2.70 13.04
N TYR A 52 4.87 1.47 12.72
CA TYR A 52 5.72 0.46 12.07
C TYR A 52 5.39 0.31 10.58
N PHE A 53 5.05 1.41 9.92
CA PHE A 53 4.71 1.38 8.50
C PHE A 53 5.94 1.00 7.66
N ASP A 54 5.82 -0.13 6.95
CA ASP A 54 6.82 -0.62 6.01
C ASP A 54 6.18 -0.79 4.63
N SER A 55 6.57 0.08 3.69
CA SER A 55 6.04 0.08 2.34
C SER A 55 6.39 -1.19 1.56
N GLU A 56 7.53 -1.81 1.85
CA GLU A 56 7.96 -3.04 1.20
C GLU A 56 7.14 -4.24 1.67
N PHE A 57 6.88 -4.33 2.98
CA PHE A 57 5.98 -5.34 3.53
C PHE A 57 4.59 -5.24 2.88
N TRP A 58 4.05 -4.02 2.77
CA TRP A 58 2.75 -3.80 2.13
C TRP A 58 2.77 -4.12 0.64
N ALA A 59 3.81 -3.71 -0.09
CA ALA A 59 3.97 -4.05 -1.50
C ALA A 59 4.06 -5.57 -1.72
N SER A 60 4.80 -6.28 -0.85
CA SER A 60 4.87 -7.75 -0.85
C SER A 60 3.51 -8.38 -0.63
N ARG A 61 2.79 -7.95 0.41
CA ARG A 61 1.47 -8.46 0.74
C ARG A 61 0.45 -8.21 -0.38
N LEU A 62 0.44 -7.01 -0.96
CA LEU A 62 -0.48 -6.64 -2.03
C LEU A 62 -0.14 -7.36 -3.34
N SER A 63 1.15 -7.49 -3.68
CA SER A 63 1.57 -8.23 -4.87
C SER A 63 1.25 -9.73 -4.80
N ALA A 64 1.31 -10.33 -3.60
CA ALA A 64 0.90 -11.71 -3.37
C ALA A 64 -0.63 -11.87 -3.55
N ARG A 65 -1.42 -10.94 -3.01
CA ARG A 65 -2.90 -10.96 -3.16
C ARG A 65 -3.35 -10.76 -4.60
N SER A 66 -2.65 -9.94 -5.39
CA SER A 66 -2.97 -9.77 -6.81
C SER A 66 -2.66 -11.00 -7.66
N LYS A 67 -1.71 -11.85 -7.24
CA LYS A 67 -1.37 -13.11 -7.92
C LYS A 67 -2.35 -14.25 -7.64
N ILE A 68 -3.08 -14.20 -6.52
CA ILE A 68 -4.04 -15.25 -6.11
C ILE A 68 -5.37 -15.16 -6.91
N LYS A 69 -5.64 -14.05 -7.61
CA LYS A 69 -6.85 -13.88 -8.43
C LYS A 69 -6.73 -14.43 -9.87
N CYS A 70 -5.77 -15.32 -10.15
CA CYS A 70 -5.68 -16.04 -11.43
C CYS A 70 -6.43 -17.36 -11.38
#